data_AF-A0A9W9B5H7-F1
#
_entry.id   AF-A0A9W9B5H7-F1
#
_cell.length_a   1.000
_cell.length_b   1.000
_cell.length_c   1.000
_cell.angle_alpha   90.00
_cell.angle_beta   90.00
_cell.angle_gamma   90.00
#
_symmetry.space_group_name_H-M   'P 1'
#
loop_
_entity.id
_entity.type
_entity.pdbx_description
1 polymer ?
#
loop_
_entity_poly.entity_id
_entity_poly.type
_entity_poly.pdbx_seq_one_letter_code
_entity_poly.pdbx_strand_id
1 'polypeptide(L)'
;MLKDSRGKFIYVGDSASLSFLASVRNTLRAAVGPCPFTNEPARNPMVEATSKIRFEMVREPSIDLATTRSIAKEFFLAVSGILDFLDPPWLLAQLQDWVEQPSQRTKAKSAIIHLALAIGFQARAQGDVDELLSEQCFAFGRHLTMFNLIDDPSLATVQAVILITYHMMAACQYNAAFINLGTAARAAYTLGIHLHETNKAFGGEEGLARERAWKSLRVCDLFLAASLGRPPATTEAVSNIVWAPLKPPHDYERPDVAGQVFSAMFRICNVFERILVEVYAEKAISLELARSISQQHRQWTEELPRMLMVDGIDESDAEQNHGLSIVTMAYYYSIVLLTKPFLTFRVHHASDIEFSKSETSSIMISLATYADACVNSAIKGIDIAYEYVFELNTPSRQPLTDLDVIPGP
;
A
#
# COMPACT_ATOMS: atom_id res chain seq x y z
N MET A 1 17.74 1.51 -13.28
CA MET A 1 17.02 2.40 -14.21
C MET A 1 16.23 1.55 -15.20
N LEU A 2 14.93 1.80 -15.36
CA LEU A 2 14.06 1.21 -16.38
C LEU A 2 13.56 2.30 -17.33
N LYS A 3 13.05 1.93 -18.51
CA LYS A 3 12.36 2.88 -19.40
C LYS A 3 10.86 2.85 -19.07
N ASP A 4 10.17 3.99 -19.13
CA ASP A 4 8.70 4.03 -19.13
C ASP A 4 8.16 3.74 -20.54
N SER A 5 6.82 3.68 -20.68
CA SER A 5 6.12 3.50 -21.96
C SER A 5 6.43 4.59 -23.01
N ARG A 6 6.99 5.73 -22.60
CA ARG A 6 7.40 6.85 -23.45
C ARG A 6 8.91 6.88 -23.71
N GLY A 7 9.65 5.88 -23.25
CA GLY A 7 11.10 5.76 -23.42
C GLY A 7 11.95 6.58 -22.46
N LYS A 8 11.35 7.27 -21.47
CA LYS A 8 12.08 8.02 -20.43
C LYS A 8 12.69 7.07 -19.41
N PHE A 9 13.92 7.35 -18.97
CA PHE A 9 14.55 6.58 -17.90
C PHE A 9 13.98 6.97 -16.53
N ILE A 10 13.56 5.96 -15.78
CA ILE A 10 13.01 6.06 -14.43
C ILE A 10 13.86 5.22 -13.47
N TYR A 11 14.11 5.76 -12.28
CA TYR A 11 14.81 5.05 -11.22
C TYR A 11 13.89 4.06 -10.52
N VAL A 12 14.37 2.83 -10.39
CA VAL A 12 13.77 1.74 -9.63
C VAL A 12 14.92 1.17 -8.80
N GLY A 13 14.77 1.14 -7.48
CA GLY A 13 15.83 0.72 -6.57
C GLY A 13 15.82 -0.77 -6.29
N ASP A 14 16.78 -1.20 -5.47
CA ASP A 14 17.09 -2.62 -5.30
C ASP A 14 16.03 -3.38 -4.49
N SER A 15 15.22 -2.68 -3.68
CA SER A 15 14.13 -3.30 -2.92
C SER A 15 12.96 -3.72 -3.80
N ALA A 16 12.74 -3.05 -4.94
CA ALA A 16 11.62 -3.31 -5.85
C ALA A 16 11.61 -4.76 -6.38
N SER A 17 10.41 -5.34 -6.52
CA SER A 17 10.23 -6.69 -7.09
C SER A 17 10.79 -6.80 -8.51
N LEU A 18 10.62 -5.76 -9.34
CA LEU A 18 11.18 -5.71 -10.71
C LEU A 18 12.71 -5.84 -10.74
N SER A 19 13.41 -5.19 -9.81
CA SER A 19 14.88 -5.31 -9.69
C SER A 19 15.30 -6.73 -9.30
N PHE A 20 14.49 -7.41 -8.48
CA PHE A 20 14.72 -8.80 -8.12
C PHE A 20 14.53 -9.73 -9.31
N LEU A 21 13.41 -9.57 -10.02
CA LEU A 21 13.04 -10.42 -11.14
C LEU A 21 14.11 -10.38 -12.24
N ALA A 22 14.68 -9.20 -12.52
CA ALA A 22 15.80 -9.06 -13.44
C ALA A 22 17.03 -9.88 -12.98
N SER A 23 17.35 -9.84 -11.69
CA SER A 23 18.47 -10.61 -11.11
C SER A 23 18.22 -12.12 -11.20
N VAL A 24 17.02 -12.57 -10.85
CA VAL A 24 16.60 -13.98 -10.95
C VAL A 24 16.66 -14.48 -12.39
N ARG A 25 16.14 -13.70 -13.36
CA ARG A 25 16.19 -14.06 -14.79
C ARG A 25 17.62 -14.17 -15.31
N ASN A 26 18.50 -13.24 -14.93
CA ASN A 26 19.90 -13.28 -15.34
C ASN A 26 20.61 -14.52 -14.80
N THR A 27 20.40 -14.86 -13.53
CA THR A 27 21.05 -16.05 -12.95
C THR A 27 20.47 -17.34 -13.50
N LEU A 28 19.15 -17.44 -13.67
CA LEU A 28 18.53 -18.62 -14.29
C LEU A 28 18.94 -18.80 -15.75
N ARG A 29 19.16 -17.71 -16.49
CA ARG A 29 19.70 -17.77 -17.86
C ARG A 29 21.08 -18.42 -17.88
N ALA A 30 21.93 -18.12 -16.90
CA ALA A 30 23.25 -18.72 -16.79
C ALA A 30 23.19 -20.22 -16.45
N ALA A 31 22.24 -20.62 -15.60
CA ALA A 31 22.11 -22.02 -15.15
C ALA A 31 21.37 -22.94 -16.14
N VAL A 32 20.26 -22.47 -16.71
CA VAL A 32 19.31 -23.28 -17.52
C VAL A 32 19.36 -22.91 -19.00
N GLY A 33 19.98 -21.78 -19.35
CA GLY A 33 20.03 -21.27 -20.71
C GLY A 33 18.81 -20.41 -21.11
N PRO A 34 18.70 -20.06 -22.41
CA PRO A 34 17.60 -19.25 -22.93
C PRO A 34 16.28 -20.05 -22.97
N CYS A 35 15.23 -19.52 -22.35
CA CYS A 35 13.87 -20.03 -22.35
C CYS A 35 12.87 -18.86 -22.35
N PRO A 36 11.54 -19.07 -22.50
CA PRO A 36 10.56 -17.98 -22.50
C PRO A 36 10.73 -17.01 -21.31
N PHE A 37 10.93 -17.55 -20.11
CA PHE A 37 11.14 -16.75 -18.89
C PHE A 37 12.46 -15.96 -18.88
N THR A 38 13.57 -16.54 -19.37
CA THR A 38 14.90 -15.89 -19.34
C THR A 38 15.21 -15.05 -20.58
N ASN A 39 14.44 -15.22 -21.67
CA ASN A 39 14.50 -14.42 -22.89
C ASN A 39 13.52 -13.24 -22.86
N GLU A 40 12.54 -13.23 -21.96
CA GLU A 40 11.75 -12.02 -21.74
C GLU A 40 12.71 -10.86 -21.44
N PRO A 41 12.59 -9.73 -22.16
CA PRO A 41 13.55 -8.64 -22.03
C PRO A 41 13.63 -8.21 -20.56
N ALA A 42 14.82 -8.24 -19.97
CA ALA A 42 15.11 -7.76 -18.61
C ALA A 42 14.75 -6.27 -18.40
N ARG A 43 14.33 -5.59 -19.47
CA ARG A 43 13.83 -4.23 -19.53
C ARG A 43 12.39 -4.21 -20.02
N ASN A 44 11.48 -4.98 -19.42
CA ASN A 44 10.07 -4.62 -19.56
C ASN A 44 9.94 -3.19 -19.03
N PRO A 45 9.45 -2.25 -19.85
CA PRO A 45 9.23 -0.91 -19.36
C PRO A 45 8.30 -0.99 -18.16
N MET A 46 8.49 -0.11 -17.18
CA MET A 46 7.48 0.05 -16.15
C MET A 46 6.28 0.70 -16.86
N VAL A 47 5.35 -0.14 -17.31
CA VAL A 47 4.18 0.29 -18.06
C VAL A 47 3.19 0.85 -17.05
N GLU A 48 3.11 2.17 -17.02
CA GLU A 48 2.07 2.85 -16.25
C GLU A 48 0.87 3.11 -17.14
N ALA A 49 -0.32 2.87 -16.59
CA ALA A 49 -1.56 3.27 -17.26
C ALA A 49 -1.54 4.77 -17.54
N THR A 50 -2.01 5.21 -18.70
CA THR A 50 -2.14 6.64 -19.00
C THR A 50 -3.54 7.10 -18.61
N SER A 51 -3.65 8.26 -17.97
CA SER A 51 -4.97 8.86 -17.70
C SER A 51 -5.68 9.20 -19.02
N LYS A 52 -6.93 8.74 -19.18
CA LYS A 52 -7.70 8.96 -20.42
C LYS A 52 -8.33 10.35 -20.51
N ILE A 53 -8.54 11.02 -19.38
CA ILE A 53 -9.20 12.33 -19.32
C ILE A 53 -8.16 13.44 -19.07
N ARG A 54 -8.11 14.41 -20.00
CA ARG A 54 -7.26 15.60 -19.86
C ARG A 54 -7.92 16.66 -18.99
N PHE A 55 -7.12 17.45 -18.27
CA PHE A 55 -7.61 18.48 -17.35
C PHE A 55 -8.55 19.50 -18.01
N GLU A 56 -8.34 19.82 -19.28
CA GLU A 56 -9.16 20.79 -20.02
C GLU A 56 -10.56 20.26 -20.37
N MET A 57 -10.76 18.94 -20.31
CA MET A 57 -12.02 18.27 -20.65
C MET A 57 -12.80 17.83 -19.41
N VAL A 58 -12.30 18.13 -18.22
CA VAL A 58 -12.89 17.69 -16.95
C VAL A 58 -14.27 18.30 -16.74
N ARG A 59 -15.26 17.45 -16.49
CA ARG A 59 -16.63 17.83 -16.14
C ARG A 59 -17.07 17.06 -14.90
N GLU A 60 -17.97 17.66 -14.13
CA GLU A 60 -18.58 16.97 -12.99
C GLU A 60 -19.44 15.80 -13.50
N PRO A 61 -19.21 14.56 -13.05
CA PRO A 61 -20.05 13.42 -13.42
C PRO A 61 -21.42 13.52 -12.74
N SER A 62 -22.46 13.09 -13.44
CA SER A 62 -23.82 12.98 -12.90
C SER A 62 -24.05 11.56 -12.39
N ILE A 63 -24.22 11.40 -11.08
CA ILE A 63 -24.42 10.10 -10.43
C ILE A 63 -25.61 10.21 -9.49
N ASP A 64 -26.53 9.25 -9.55
CA ASP A 64 -27.70 9.21 -8.68
C ASP A 64 -27.33 8.82 -7.24
N LEU A 65 -28.19 9.14 -6.28
CA LEU A 65 -27.94 8.88 -4.86
C LEU A 65 -27.82 7.38 -4.54
N ALA A 66 -28.55 6.50 -5.24
CA ALA A 66 -28.51 5.07 -4.98
C ALA A 66 -27.17 4.48 -5.41
N THR A 67 -26.71 4.82 -6.61
CA THR A 67 -25.36 4.47 -7.09
C THR A 67 -24.29 5.03 -6.17
N THR A 68 -24.39 6.31 -5.80
CA THR A 68 -23.42 6.97 -4.91
C THR A 68 -23.27 6.23 -3.58
N ARG A 69 -24.39 5.82 -2.96
CA ARG A 69 -24.39 5.05 -1.70
C ARG A 69 -23.83 3.64 -1.87
N SER A 70 -24.13 2.98 -2.98
CA SER A 70 -23.58 1.65 -3.27
C SER A 70 -22.07 1.71 -3.42
N ILE A 71 -21.57 2.65 -4.23
CA ILE A 71 -20.15 2.83 -4.50
C ILE A 71 -19.36 3.27 -3.27
N ALA A 72 -19.97 4.04 -2.37
CA ALA A 72 -19.31 4.38 -1.11
C ALA A 72 -19.02 3.14 -0.23
N LYS A 73 -19.82 2.07 -0.32
CA LYS A 73 -19.51 0.81 0.36
C LYS A 73 -18.32 0.11 -0.28
N GLU A 74 -18.27 0.07 -1.61
CA GLU A 74 -17.13 -0.45 -2.38
C GLU A 74 -15.84 0.30 -2.06
N PHE A 75 -15.92 1.62 -1.84
CA PHE A 75 -14.79 2.42 -1.38
C PHE A 75 -14.23 1.91 -0.04
N PHE A 76 -15.08 1.71 0.97
CA PHE A 76 -14.63 1.23 2.29
C PHE A 76 -14.02 -0.16 2.24
N LEU A 77 -14.59 -1.02 1.39
CA LEU A 77 -14.03 -2.33 1.13
C LEU A 77 -12.65 -2.23 0.46
N ALA A 78 -12.53 -1.35 -0.54
CA ALA A 78 -11.29 -1.12 -1.27
C ALA A 78 -10.15 -0.68 -0.35
N VAL A 79 -10.41 0.25 0.56
CA VAL A 79 -9.37 0.87 1.39
C VAL A 79 -9.13 0.14 2.72
N SER A 80 -9.85 -0.96 2.97
CA SER A 80 -9.80 -1.69 4.24
C SER A 80 -8.37 -2.09 4.60
N GLY A 81 -7.97 -1.76 5.84
CA GLY A 81 -6.62 -1.98 6.34
C GLY A 81 -5.55 -1.03 5.81
N ILE A 82 -5.85 -0.16 4.85
CA ILE A 82 -4.87 0.78 4.24
C ILE A 82 -5.19 2.24 4.57
N LEU A 83 -6.45 2.67 4.42
CA LEU A 83 -6.89 4.04 4.75
C LEU A 83 -7.96 4.01 5.85
N ASP A 84 -7.86 4.93 6.81
CA ASP A 84 -8.74 5.01 7.98
C ASP A 84 -9.11 6.46 8.34
N PHE A 85 -9.14 7.40 7.39
CA PHE A 85 -9.43 8.82 7.70
C PHE A 85 -10.86 9.28 7.33
N LEU A 86 -11.70 8.39 6.80
CA LEU A 86 -13.12 8.65 6.54
C LEU A 86 -13.98 7.70 7.37
N ASP A 87 -14.78 8.26 8.26
CA ASP A 87 -15.73 7.49 9.07
C ASP A 87 -16.91 7.01 8.18
N PRO A 88 -17.23 5.69 8.16
CA PRO A 88 -18.28 5.17 7.27
C PRO A 88 -19.68 5.72 7.53
N PRO A 89 -20.18 5.75 8.79
CA PRO A 89 -21.45 6.41 9.10
C PRO A 89 -21.48 7.87 8.66
N TRP A 90 -20.41 8.61 8.92
CA TRP A 90 -20.30 10.00 8.51
C TRP A 90 -20.39 10.15 7.00
N LEU A 91 -19.56 9.43 6.22
CA LEU A 91 -19.56 9.57 4.77
C LEU A 91 -20.94 9.28 4.19
N LEU A 92 -21.55 8.15 4.57
CA LEU A 92 -22.87 7.74 4.07
C LEU A 92 -23.97 8.75 4.39
N ALA A 93 -23.95 9.35 5.58
CA ALA A 93 -24.89 10.41 5.94
C ALA A 93 -24.68 11.68 5.10
N GLN A 94 -23.42 12.06 4.87
CA GLN A 94 -23.07 13.25 4.11
C GLN A 94 -23.40 13.17 2.62
N LEU A 95 -23.54 11.96 2.05
CA LEU A 95 -23.82 11.77 0.62
C LEU A 95 -25.19 12.31 0.21
N GLN A 96 -26.21 12.22 1.07
CA GLN A 96 -27.54 12.70 0.73
C GLN A 96 -27.55 14.21 0.54
N ASP A 97 -27.13 14.96 1.56
CA ASP A 97 -27.03 16.41 1.50
C ASP A 97 -26.10 16.87 0.37
N TRP A 98 -25.02 16.12 0.15
CA TRP A 98 -24.12 16.40 -0.96
C TRP A 98 -24.85 16.27 -2.30
N VAL A 99 -25.53 15.16 -2.59
CA VAL A 99 -26.27 14.99 -3.87
C VAL A 99 -27.41 16.00 -4.02
N GLU A 100 -28.23 16.19 -2.99
CA GLU A 100 -29.47 16.98 -3.05
C GLU A 100 -29.25 18.49 -2.96
N GLN A 101 -28.12 18.96 -2.41
CA GLN A 101 -27.87 20.40 -2.19
C GLN A 101 -26.54 20.86 -2.82
N PRO A 102 -26.40 20.86 -4.17
CA PRO A 102 -25.14 21.20 -4.85
C PRO A 102 -24.57 22.58 -4.51
N SER A 103 -25.43 23.55 -4.25
CA SER A 103 -25.04 24.94 -3.93
C SER A 103 -24.36 25.10 -2.57
N GLN A 104 -24.50 24.15 -1.66
CA GLN A 104 -23.91 24.20 -0.32
C GLN A 104 -22.60 23.41 -0.22
N ARG A 105 -22.16 22.77 -1.31
CA ARG A 105 -20.95 21.95 -1.32
C ARG A 105 -19.70 22.82 -1.21
N THR A 106 -18.84 22.52 -0.24
CA THR A 106 -17.46 23.04 -0.28
C THR A 106 -16.65 22.33 -1.36
N LYS A 107 -15.66 23.01 -1.93
CA LYS A 107 -14.75 22.43 -2.92
C LYS A 107 -13.93 21.29 -2.32
N ALA A 108 -13.49 21.44 -1.07
CA ALA A 108 -12.79 20.42 -0.30
C ALA A 108 -13.60 19.12 -0.14
N LYS A 109 -14.84 19.22 0.38
CA LYS A 109 -15.73 18.06 0.56
C LYS A 109 -16.05 17.39 -0.78
N SER A 110 -16.28 18.20 -1.83
CA SER A 110 -16.54 17.67 -3.17
C SER A 110 -15.35 16.95 -3.77
N ALA A 111 -14.12 17.42 -3.55
CA ALA A 111 -12.92 16.74 -4.00
C ALA A 111 -12.79 15.36 -3.34
N ILE A 112 -12.92 15.30 -2.02
CA ILE A 112 -12.82 14.06 -1.24
C ILE A 112 -13.90 13.06 -1.66
N ILE A 113 -15.16 13.49 -1.78
CA ILE A 113 -16.27 12.59 -2.17
C ILE A 113 -16.05 12.04 -3.58
N HIS A 114 -15.72 12.88 -4.57
CA HIS A 114 -15.45 12.38 -5.92
C HIS A 114 -14.26 11.40 -5.95
N LEU A 115 -13.19 11.67 -5.21
CA LEU A 115 -12.04 10.75 -5.16
C LEU A 115 -12.40 9.42 -4.47
N ALA A 116 -13.21 9.45 -3.41
CA ALA A 116 -13.72 8.24 -2.78
C ALA A 116 -14.61 7.42 -3.73
N LEU A 117 -15.51 8.09 -4.47
CA LEU A 117 -16.33 7.43 -5.50
C LEU A 117 -15.48 6.85 -6.62
N ALA A 118 -14.43 7.56 -7.05
CA ALA A 118 -13.52 7.07 -8.09
C ALA A 118 -12.86 5.74 -7.70
N ILE A 119 -12.40 5.64 -6.46
CA ILE A 119 -11.83 4.41 -5.88
C ILE A 119 -12.90 3.33 -5.77
N GLY A 120 -14.12 3.66 -5.33
CA GLY A 120 -15.21 2.68 -5.24
C GLY A 120 -15.62 2.10 -6.60
N PHE A 121 -15.72 2.93 -7.65
CA PHE A 121 -15.97 2.44 -9.02
C PHE A 121 -14.80 1.59 -9.54
N GLN A 122 -13.56 1.99 -9.26
CA GLN A 122 -12.36 1.25 -9.64
C GLN A 122 -12.29 -0.12 -8.96
N ALA A 123 -12.71 -0.19 -7.70
CA ALA A 123 -12.76 -1.40 -6.91
C ALA A 123 -13.85 -2.37 -7.41
N ARG A 124 -15.04 -1.84 -7.74
CA ARG A 124 -16.14 -2.67 -8.26
C ARG A 124 -15.87 -3.16 -9.68
N ALA A 125 -15.32 -2.32 -10.54
CA ALA A 125 -14.90 -2.62 -11.92
C ALA A 125 -15.92 -3.40 -12.77
N GLN A 126 -17.23 -3.16 -12.60
CA GLN A 126 -18.29 -3.86 -13.33
C GLN A 126 -18.54 -3.24 -14.71
N GLY A 127 -17.62 -3.52 -15.65
CA GLY A 127 -17.72 -3.13 -17.05
C GLY A 127 -17.37 -1.66 -17.35
N ASP A 128 -17.54 -1.28 -18.61
CA ASP A 128 -17.04 0.00 -19.16
C ASP A 128 -17.62 1.25 -18.47
N VAL A 129 -18.83 1.15 -17.92
CA VAL A 129 -19.49 2.26 -17.22
C VAL A 129 -18.76 2.61 -15.93
N ASP A 130 -18.37 1.60 -15.14
CA ASP A 130 -17.61 1.79 -13.91
C ASP A 130 -16.22 2.37 -14.20
N GLU A 131 -15.56 1.88 -15.24
CA GLU A 131 -14.25 2.40 -15.65
C GLU A 131 -14.34 3.88 -16.05
N LEU A 132 -15.34 4.24 -16.86
CA LEU A 132 -15.57 5.62 -17.27
C LEU A 132 -15.90 6.53 -16.08
N LEU A 133 -16.81 6.11 -15.19
CA LEU A 133 -17.21 6.90 -14.03
C LEU A 133 -16.08 7.03 -13.02
N SER A 134 -15.25 5.99 -12.84
CA SER A 134 -14.04 6.07 -12.02
C SER A 134 -13.11 7.16 -12.54
N GLU A 135 -12.83 7.17 -13.84
CA GLU A 135 -11.95 8.17 -14.46
C GLU A 135 -12.52 9.58 -14.38
N GLN A 136 -13.82 9.76 -14.63
CA GLN A 136 -14.49 11.06 -14.54
C GLN A 136 -14.46 11.61 -13.11
N CYS A 137 -14.81 10.78 -12.13
CA CYS A 137 -14.76 11.14 -10.72
C CYS A 137 -13.33 11.49 -10.28
N PHE A 138 -12.35 10.68 -10.68
CA PHE A 138 -10.95 10.91 -10.36
C PHE A 138 -10.46 12.23 -10.95
N ALA A 139 -10.72 12.46 -12.24
CA ALA A 139 -10.26 13.66 -12.94
C ALA A 139 -10.90 14.92 -12.35
N PHE A 140 -12.20 14.89 -12.01
CA PHE A 140 -12.90 16.00 -11.39
C PHE A 140 -12.43 16.26 -9.95
N GLY A 141 -12.34 15.22 -9.12
CA GLY A 141 -11.84 15.33 -7.75
C GLY A 141 -10.40 15.86 -7.70
N ARG A 142 -9.52 15.34 -8.56
CA ARG A 142 -8.14 15.83 -8.70
C ARG A 142 -8.08 17.28 -9.17
N HIS A 143 -8.94 17.68 -10.13
CA HIS A 143 -9.05 19.08 -10.55
C HIS A 143 -9.42 19.98 -9.37
N LEU A 144 -10.45 19.62 -8.60
CA LEU A 144 -10.83 20.39 -7.42
C LEU A 144 -9.70 20.55 -6.42
N THR A 145 -8.96 19.46 -6.12
CA THR A 145 -7.80 19.50 -5.22
C THR A 145 -6.72 20.45 -5.72
N MET A 146 -6.33 20.33 -7.00
CA MET A 146 -5.24 21.12 -7.57
C MET A 146 -5.56 22.62 -7.65
N PHE A 147 -6.79 22.99 -7.98
CA PHE A 147 -7.17 24.40 -8.17
C PHE A 147 -7.64 25.11 -6.89
N ASN A 148 -7.99 24.37 -5.83
CA ASN A 148 -8.62 24.98 -4.65
C ASN A 148 -7.91 24.65 -3.33
N LEU A 149 -7.10 23.58 -3.25
CA LEU A 149 -6.58 23.07 -1.98
C LEU A 149 -5.06 23.04 -1.87
N ILE A 150 -4.34 23.05 -3.00
CA ILE A 150 -2.90 22.78 -2.99
C ILE A 150 -2.06 23.96 -2.48
N ASP A 151 -2.51 25.19 -2.73
CA ASP A 151 -1.81 26.42 -2.36
C ASP A 151 -2.01 26.82 -0.89
N ASP A 152 -3.06 26.29 -0.24
CA ASP A 152 -3.36 26.49 1.19
C ASP A 152 -3.59 25.13 1.86
N PRO A 153 -2.51 24.45 2.30
CA PRO A 153 -2.61 23.10 2.85
C PRO A 153 -3.51 23.04 4.08
N SER A 154 -4.50 22.15 4.03
CA SER A 154 -5.41 21.82 5.13
C SER A 154 -5.45 20.30 5.34
N LEU A 155 -6.14 19.83 6.38
CA LEU A 155 -6.40 18.40 6.55
C LEU A 155 -7.08 17.81 5.31
N ALA A 156 -8.02 18.56 4.70
CA ALA A 156 -8.68 18.14 3.48
C ALA A 156 -7.71 18.03 2.29
N THR A 157 -6.70 18.89 2.21
CA THR A 157 -5.62 18.78 1.21
C THR A 157 -4.88 17.45 1.37
N VAL A 158 -4.49 17.11 2.60
CA VAL A 158 -3.78 15.85 2.89
C VAL A 158 -4.65 14.65 2.53
N GLN A 159 -5.90 14.61 3.01
CA GLN A 159 -6.84 13.52 2.72
C GLN A 159 -7.09 13.36 1.22
N ALA A 160 -7.35 14.45 0.49
CA ALA A 160 -7.60 14.41 -0.94
C ALA A 160 -6.38 13.91 -1.72
N VAL A 161 -5.17 14.34 -1.37
CA VAL A 161 -3.95 13.90 -2.05
C VAL A 161 -3.60 12.43 -1.72
N ILE A 162 -3.92 11.94 -0.51
CA ILE A 162 -3.84 10.51 -0.19
C ILE A 162 -4.81 9.70 -1.07
N LEU A 163 -6.06 10.14 -1.23
CA LEU A 163 -7.02 9.45 -2.11
C LEU A 163 -6.56 9.45 -3.58
N ILE A 164 -5.99 10.57 -4.06
CA ILE A 164 -5.38 10.64 -5.41
C ILE A 164 -4.26 9.60 -5.53
N THR A 165 -3.39 9.53 -4.52
CA THR A 165 -2.28 8.58 -4.49
C THR A 165 -2.79 7.14 -4.53
N TYR A 166 -3.79 6.81 -3.71
CA TYR A 166 -4.37 5.47 -3.63
C TYR A 166 -4.99 5.03 -4.97
N HIS A 167 -5.82 5.87 -5.57
CA HIS A 167 -6.42 5.61 -6.89
C HIS A 167 -5.35 5.35 -7.96
N MET A 168 -4.28 6.17 -7.97
CA MET A 168 -3.15 6.00 -8.88
C MET A 168 -2.41 4.68 -8.64
N MET A 169 -2.22 4.25 -7.39
CA MET A 169 -1.61 2.96 -7.10
C MET A 169 -2.46 1.81 -7.63
N ALA A 170 -3.78 1.83 -7.37
CA ALA A 170 -4.72 0.84 -7.89
C ALA A 170 -4.87 0.88 -9.43
N ALA A 171 -4.49 1.99 -10.06
CA ALA A 171 -4.42 2.13 -11.52
C ALA A 171 -3.04 1.73 -12.10
N CYS A 172 -2.12 1.20 -11.29
CA CYS A 172 -0.73 0.91 -11.67
C CYS A 172 0.04 2.15 -12.18
N GLN A 173 -0.24 3.33 -11.63
CA GLN A 173 0.43 4.61 -11.91
C GLN A 173 1.41 4.99 -10.79
N TYR A 174 2.28 4.05 -10.39
CA TYR A 174 3.09 4.15 -9.16
C TYR A 174 4.03 5.36 -9.11
N ASN A 175 4.61 5.82 -10.22
CA ASN A 175 5.42 7.05 -10.25
C ASN A 175 4.57 8.29 -9.95
N ALA A 176 3.40 8.38 -10.57
CA ALA A 176 2.50 9.50 -10.38
C ALA A 176 1.97 9.50 -8.94
N ALA A 177 1.63 8.32 -8.42
CA ALA A 177 1.30 8.13 -7.01
C ALA A 177 2.45 8.61 -6.11
N PHE A 178 3.70 8.23 -6.40
CA PHE A 178 4.87 8.59 -5.58
C PHE A 178 5.09 10.10 -5.50
N ILE A 179 4.86 10.81 -6.60
CA ILE A 179 4.95 12.28 -6.62
C ILE A 179 3.82 12.92 -5.80
N ASN A 180 2.57 12.46 -5.95
CA ASN A 180 1.44 13.02 -5.20
C ASN A 180 1.58 12.72 -3.70
N LEU A 181 2.03 11.53 -3.33
CA LEU A 181 2.33 11.16 -1.96
C LEU A 181 3.35 12.13 -1.32
N GLY A 182 4.41 12.50 -2.05
CA GLY A 182 5.38 13.50 -1.59
C GLY A 182 4.72 14.85 -1.27
N THR A 183 3.75 15.28 -2.07
CA THR A 183 2.95 16.49 -1.79
C THR A 183 2.12 16.33 -0.52
N ALA A 184 1.44 15.19 -0.33
CA ALA A 184 0.69 14.91 0.90
C ALA A 184 1.59 14.91 2.15
N ALA A 185 2.79 14.33 2.04
CA ALA A 185 3.78 14.34 3.13
C ALA A 185 4.22 15.77 3.48
N ARG A 186 4.54 16.61 2.50
CA ARG A 186 4.90 18.01 2.76
C ARG A 186 3.76 18.81 3.38
N ALA A 187 2.52 18.60 2.93
CA ALA A 187 1.35 19.21 3.55
C ALA A 187 1.15 18.75 5.00
N ALA A 188 1.28 17.45 5.28
CA ALA A 188 1.16 16.89 6.62
C ALA A 188 2.26 17.40 7.58
N TYR A 189 3.49 17.53 7.09
CA TYR A 189 4.59 18.14 7.85
C TYR A 189 4.31 19.62 8.13
N THR A 190 3.87 20.38 7.13
CA THR A 190 3.54 21.81 7.27
C THR A 190 2.45 22.04 8.33
N LEU A 191 1.47 21.14 8.39
CA LEU A 191 0.37 21.23 9.35
C LEU A 191 0.71 20.68 10.74
N GLY A 192 1.87 20.03 10.93
CA GLY A 192 2.20 19.36 12.19
C GLY A 192 1.36 18.09 12.46
N ILE A 193 0.76 17.50 11.43
CA ILE A 193 -0.10 16.30 11.55
C ILE A 193 0.66 15.07 12.07
N HIS A 194 1.97 15.04 11.86
CA HIS A 194 2.89 14.02 12.36
C HIS A 194 3.19 14.13 13.87
N LEU A 195 2.65 15.14 14.56
CA LEU A 195 2.90 15.40 15.98
C LEU A 195 1.64 15.23 16.83
N HIS A 196 1.68 14.30 17.79
CA HIS A 196 0.59 14.00 18.72
C HIS A 196 0.10 15.24 19.47
N GLU A 197 1.01 16.02 20.08
CA GLU A 197 0.62 17.23 20.82
C GLU A 197 -0.05 18.28 19.94
N THR A 198 0.36 18.40 18.68
CA THR A 198 -0.30 19.31 17.73
C THR A 198 -1.72 18.86 17.44
N ASN A 199 -1.92 17.55 17.20
CA ASN A 199 -3.26 17.01 16.93
C ASN A 199 -4.17 17.08 18.16
N LYS A 200 -3.62 16.80 19.34
CA LYS A 200 -4.33 16.90 20.62
C LYS A 200 -4.83 18.31 20.91
N ALA A 201 -4.10 19.35 20.47
CA ALA A 201 -4.53 20.74 20.61
C ALA A 201 -5.81 21.09 19.84
N PHE A 202 -6.12 20.39 18.73
CA PHE A 202 -7.40 20.52 18.04
C PHE A 202 -8.55 19.83 18.78
N GLY A 203 -8.25 18.77 19.54
CA GLY A 203 -9.22 18.01 20.31
C GLY A 203 -10.30 17.31 19.47
N GLY A 204 -11.17 16.56 20.13
CA GLY A 204 -12.36 15.96 19.54
C GLY A 204 -12.11 15.13 18.27
N GLU A 205 -13.05 15.18 17.33
CA GLU A 205 -12.98 14.46 16.05
C GLU A 205 -11.89 14.99 15.11
N GLU A 206 -11.57 16.28 15.18
CA GLU A 206 -10.56 16.88 14.29
C GLU A 206 -9.15 16.34 14.63
N GLY A 207 -8.78 16.32 15.90
CA GLY A 207 -7.50 15.73 16.33
C GLY A 207 -7.37 14.27 15.89
N LEU A 208 -8.43 13.47 16.07
CA LEU A 208 -8.47 12.07 15.64
C LEU A 208 -8.38 11.92 14.12
N ALA A 209 -9.05 12.77 13.34
CA ALA A 209 -8.98 12.75 11.88
C ALA A 209 -7.57 13.09 11.36
N ARG A 210 -6.86 13.99 12.04
CA ARG A 210 -5.46 14.31 11.73
C ARG A 210 -4.53 13.13 11.99
N GLU A 211 -4.65 12.49 13.14
CA GLU A 211 -3.83 11.29 13.44
C GLU A 211 -4.11 10.15 12.45
N ARG A 212 -5.39 9.91 12.12
CA ARG A 212 -5.79 8.92 11.10
C ARG A 212 -5.19 9.24 9.73
N ALA A 213 -5.20 10.50 9.31
CA ALA A 213 -4.59 10.93 8.06
C ALA A 213 -3.06 10.69 8.04
N TRP A 214 -2.35 10.94 9.15
CA TRP A 214 -0.92 10.61 9.26
C TRP A 214 -0.67 9.11 9.09
N LYS A 215 -1.43 8.29 9.83
CA LYS A 215 -1.29 6.84 9.80
C LYS A 215 -1.52 6.30 8.39
N SER A 216 -2.59 6.72 7.71
CA SER A 216 -2.88 6.26 6.34
C SER A 216 -1.87 6.75 5.32
N LEU A 217 -1.40 7.99 5.44
CA LEU A 217 -0.33 8.51 4.59
C LEU A 217 0.93 7.64 4.70
N ARG A 218 1.32 7.28 5.92
CA ARG A 218 2.51 6.49 6.18
C ARG A 218 2.39 5.07 5.68
N VAL A 219 1.21 4.45 5.82
CA VAL A 219 0.94 3.15 5.18
C VAL A 219 1.20 3.26 3.67
N CYS A 220 0.53 4.18 2.97
CA CYS A 220 0.75 4.34 1.52
C CYS A 220 2.21 4.61 1.15
N ASP A 221 2.92 5.44 1.91
CA ASP A 221 4.31 5.78 1.66
C ASP A 221 5.24 4.58 1.71
N LEU A 222 5.15 3.79 2.78
CA LEU A 222 6.08 2.68 3.02
C LEU A 222 5.86 1.55 2.01
N PHE A 223 4.62 1.27 1.64
CA PHE A 223 4.34 0.31 0.55
C PHE A 223 4.84 0.80 -0.80
N LEU A 224 4.61 2.08 -1.11
CA LEU A 224 5.03 2.64 -2.39
C LEU A 224 6.56 2.73 -2.51
N ALA A 225 7.23 3.09 -1.42
CA ALA A 225 8.69 3.08 -1.27
C ALA A 225 9.25 1.67 -1.48
N ALA A 226 8.66 0.66 -0.83
CA ALA A 226 9.08 -0.74 -0.98
C ALA A 226 8.91 -1.26 -2.41
N SER A 227 7.79 -0.91 -3.05
CA SER A 227 7.45 -1.32 -4.42
C SER A 227 8.37 -0.71 -5.47
N LEU A 228 8.75 0.55 -5.30
CA LEU A 228 9.60 1.29 -6.25
C LEU A 228 11.09 1.22 -5.92
N GLY A 229 11.46 0.76 -4.72
CA GLY A 229 12.81 0.87 -4.20
C GLY A 229 13.30 2.30 -4.05
N ARG A 230 12.41 3.19 -3.60
CA ARG A 230 12.74 4.60 -3.36
C ARG A 230 12.69 4.86 -1.86
N PRO A 231 13.45 5.85 -1.36
CA PRO A 231 13.33 6.26 0.03
C PRO A 231 11.90 6.72 0.35
N PRO A 232 11.36 6.34 1.52
CA PRO A 232 10.07 6.84 1.98
C PRO A 232 10.12 8.36 2.23
N ALA A 233 8.98 9.03 2.07
CA ALA A 233 8.82 10.46 2.32
C ALA A 233 8.53 10.77 3.80
N THR A 234 8.04 9.79 4.55
CA THR A 234 7.71 9.84 5.97
C THR A 234 8.72 9.02 6.78
N THR A 235 8.88 9.34 8.05
CA THR A 235 9.78 8.62 8.95
C THR A 235 9.30 8.70 10.39
N GLU A 236 9.52 7.61 11.15
CA GLU A 236 9.25 7.62 12.60
C GLU A 236 10.20 8.54 13.37
N ALA A 237 11.41 8.79 12.87
CA ALA A 237 12.42 9.56 13.58
C ALA A 237 11.98 11.00 13.93
N VAL A 238 10.97 11.53 13.22
CA VAL A 238 10.41 12.87 13.45
C VAL A 238 8.94 12.84 13.88
N SER A 239 8.34 11.66 14.01
CA SER A 239 6.93 11.45 14.39
C SER A 239 6.84 10.98 15.85
N ASN A 240 5.78 11.37 16.56
CA ASN A 240 5.47 10.84 17.89
C ASN A 240 4.03 10.34 18.00
N ILE A 241 3.41 10.00 16.86
CA ILE A 241 2.08 9.42 16.80
C ILE A 241 2.12 7.98 17.30
N VAL A 242 1.26 7.68 18.29
CA VAL A 242 1.25 6.39 18.96
C VAL A 242 0.63 5.31 18.08
N TRP A 243 1.24 4.13 18.17
CA TRP A 243 0.90 2.89 17.47
C TRP A 243 -0.37 2.19 17.96
N ALA A 244 -0.93 2.65 19.08
CA ALA A 244 -2.12 2.07 19.67
C ALA A 244 -3.37 2.44 18.84
N PRO A 245 -4.42 1.59 18.89
CA PRO A 245 -5.75 1.97 18.46
C PRO A 245 -6.17 3.26 19.16
N LEU A 246 -6.77 4.20 18.41
CA LEU A 246 -7.21 5.49 18.94
C LEU A 246 -8.32 5.36 19.98
N LYS A 247 -9.02 4.22 19.98
CA LYS A 247 -10.00 3.84 20.99
C LYS A 247 -9.53 2.54 21.67
N PRO A 248 -9.27 2.53 22.98
CA PRO A 248 -9.17 1.27 23.70
C PRO A 248 -10.53 0.54 23.59
N PRO A 249 -10.55 -0.79 23.41
CA PRO A 249 -11.80 -1.53 23.49
C PRO A 249 -12.40 -1.30 24.87
N HIS A 250 -13.57 -0.65 24.95
CA HIS A 250 -14.38 -0.70 26.15
C HIS A 250 -14.99 -2.09 26.24
N ASP A 251 -14.94 -2.73 27.42
CA ASP A 251 -15.35 -4.13 27.66
C ASP A 251 -16.81 -4.47 27.27
N TYR A 252 -17.61 -3.49 26.84
CA TYR A 252 -19.03 -3.63 26.47
C TYR A 252 -19.35 -3.29 25.00
N GLU A 253 -18.38 -2.82 24.21
CA GLU A 253 -18.58 -2.53 22.78
C GLU A 253 -18.17 -3.73 21.91
N ARG A 254 -18.84 -3.90 20.75
CA ARG A 254 -18.42 -4.90 19.76
C ARG A 254 -16.95 -4.65 19.38
N PRO A 255 -16.15 -5.69 19.12
CA PRO A 255 -14.76 -5.51 18.75
C PRO A 255 -14.64 -4.62 17.50
N ASP A 256 -13.88 -3.53 17.59
CA ASP A 256 -13.52 -2.72 16.42
C ASP A 256 -12.46 -3.48 15.61
N VAL A 257 -12.93 -4.39 14.75
CA VAL A 257 -12.04 -5.22 13.93
C VAL A 257 -11.32 -4.38 12.88
N ALA A 258 -12.03 -3.42 12.25
CA ALA A 258 -11.45 -2.56 11.21
C ALA A 258 -10.31 -1.69 11.77
N GLY A 259 -10.53 -1.05 12.93
CA GLY A 259 -9.49 -0.27 13.61
C GLY A 259 -8.30 -1.12 14.06
N GLN A 260 -8.53 -2.37 14.48
CA GLN A 260 -7.45 -3.30 14.82
C GLN A 260 -6.63 -3.74 13.61
N VAL A 261 -7.28 -4.06 12.49
CA VAL A 261 -6.62 -4.37 11.22
C VAL A 261 -5.75 -3.18 10.79
N PHE A 262 -6.32 -1.98 10.77
CA PHE A 262 -5.58 -0.79 10.38
C PHE A 262 -4.41 -0.48 11.33
N SER A 263 -4.61 -0.68 12.64
CA SER A 263 -3.54 -0.57 13.65
C SER A 263 -2.41 -1.58 13.39
N ALA A 264 -2.74 -2.83 13.08
CA ALA A 264 -1.75 -3.85 12.72
C ALA A 264 -0.97 -3.47 11.46
N MET A 265 -1.66 -2.96 10.44
CA MET A 265 -1.03 -2.45 9.21
C MET A 265 -0.10 -1.27 9.48
N PHE A 266 -0.56 -0.29 10.26
CA PHE A 266 0.26 0.85 10.62
C PHE A 266 1.52 0.36 11.36
N ARG A 267 1.38 -0.51 12.37
CA ARG A 267 2.52 -1.04 13.15
C ARG A 267 3.57 -1.76 12.30
N ILE A 268 3.16 -2.53 11.29
CA ILE A 268 4.12 -3.25 10.44
C ILE A 268 4.95 -2.30 9.56
N CYS A 269 4.48 -1.07 9.33
CA CYS A 269 5.23 -0.04 8.58
C CYS A 269 6.59 0.29 9.22
N ASN A 270 6.74 0.12 10.54
CA ASN A 270 8.05 0.25 11.19
C ASN A 270 9.06 -0.78 10.72
N VAL A 271 8.60 -2.01 10.48
CA VAL A 271 9.47 -3.06 9.96
C VAL A 271 9.85 -2.76 8.51
N PHE A 272 8.88 -2.32 7.70
CA PHE A 272 9.16 -1.83 6.34
C PHE A 272 10.17 -0.68 6.36
N GLU A 273 10.03 0.31 7.24
CA GLU A 273 10.93 1.46 7.31
C GLU A 273 12.35 1.02 7.61
N ARG A 274 12.54 0.17 8.63
CA ARG A 274 13.87 -0.36 8.97
C ARG A 274 14.49 -1.14 7.83
N ILE A 275 13.73 -1.99 7.14
CA ILE A 275 14.24 -2.72 5.98
C ILE A 275 14.63 -1.72 4.87
N LEU A 276 13.78 -0.76 4.53
CA LEU A 276 14.04 0.19 3.46
C LEU A 276 15.25 1.07 3.75
N VAL A 277 15.41 1.52 5.00
CA VAL A 277 16.50 2.41 5.41
C VAL A 277 17.78 1.62 5.70
N GLU A 278 17.77 0.73 6.69
CA GLU A 278 18.96 0.04 7.20
C GLU A 278 19.50 -1.00 6.20
N VAL A 279 18.64 -1.63 5.39
CA VAL A 279 19.08 -2.65 4.40
C VAL A 279 19.32 -2.02 3.03
N TYR A 280 18.32 -1.34 2.46
CA TYR A 280 18.35 -0.94 1.06
C TYR A 280 18.95 0.45 0.81
N ALA A 281 18.66 1.45 1.65
CA ALA A 281 19.23 2.79 1.49
C ALA A 281 20.71 2.83 1.90
N GLU A 282 21.05 2.21 3.03
CA GLU A 282 22.45 2.09 3.50
C GLU A 282 23.26 1.03 2.73
N LYS A 283 22.58 0.16 1.97
CA LYS A 283 23.18 -0.96 1.20
C LYS A 283 23.99 -1.90 2.08
N ALA A 284 23.54 -2.09 3.32
CA ALA A 284 24.22 -2.90 4.31
C ALA A 284 23.26 -4.00 4.79
N ILE A 285 23.60 -5.27 4.55
CA ILE A 285 22.89 -6.38 5.17
C ILE A 285 23.87 -7.29 5.89
N SER A 286 23.60 -7.53 7.17
CA SER A 286 24.34 -8.46 8.02
C SER A 286 23.37 -9.46 8.65
N LEU A 287 23.89 -10.62 9.08
CA LEU A 287 23.09 -11.60 9.82
C LEU A 287 22.60 -11.04 11.16
N GLU A 288 23.32 -10.08 11.75
CA GLU A 288 22.91 -9.41 12.99
C GLU A 288 21.71 -8.49 12.75
N LEU A 289 21.78 -7.65 11.71
CA LEU A 289 20.68 -6.77 11.33
C LEU A 289 19.43 -7.59 10.96
N ALA A 290 19.58 -8.63 10.15
CA ALA A 290 18.46 -9.49 9.79
C ALA A 290 17.84 -10.19 11.00
N ARG A 291 18.65 -10.60 11.99
CA ARG A 291 18.15 -11.17 13.25
C ARG A 291 17.38 -10.14 14.06
N SER A 292 17.89 -8.90 14.17
CA SER A 292 17.22 -7.79 14.86
C SER A 292 15.86 -7.49 14.24
N ILE A 293 15.77 -7.38 12.90
CA ILE A 293 14.50 -7.14 12.22
C ILE A 293 13.56 -8.36 12.36
N SER A 294 14.08 -9.58 12.30
CA SER A 294 13.28 -10.80 12.52
C SER A 294 12.69 -10.88 13.93
N GLN A 295 13.41 -10.39 14.95
CA GLN A 295 12.88 -10.31 16.31
C GLN A 295 11.71 -9.31 16.39
N GLN A 296 11.81 -8.19 15.67
CA GLN A 296 10.72 -7.22 15.59
C GLN A 296 9.48 -7.79 14.88
N HIS A 297 9.65 -8.62 13.85
CA HIS A 297 8.53 -9.38 13.26
C HIS A 297 7.83 -10.25 14.29
N ARG A 298 8.60 -11.01 15.09
CA ARG A 298 8.02 -11.89 16.13
C ARG A 298 7.27 -11.09 17.18
N GLN A 299 7.87 -10.01 17.66
CA GLN A 299 7.21 -9.10 18.59
C GLN A 299 5.90 -8.54 18.02
N TRP A 300 5.91 -8.11 16.75
CA TRP A 300 4.71 -7.62 16.08
C TRP A 300 3.60 -8.68 16.08
N THR A 301 3.92 -9.94 15.74
CA THR A 301 2.98 -11.07 15.73
C THR A 301 2.47 -11.42 17.13
N GLU A 302 3.33 -11.44 18.15
CA GLU A 302 2.96 -11.72 19.55
C GLU A 302 2.01 -10.67 20.13
N GLU A 303 2.12 -9.42 19.66
CA GLU A 303 1.28 -8.29 20.03
C GLU A 303 0.02 -8.15 19.16
N LEU A 304 -0.25 -9.09 18.24
CA LEU A 304 -1.51 -9.07 17.48
C LEU A 304 -2.69 -9.49 18.37
N PRO A 305 -3.84 -8.80 18.27
CA PRO A 305 -5.07 -9.27 18.87
C PRO A 305 -5.41 -10.69 18.40
N ARG A 306 -5.99 -11.51 19.28
CA ARG A 306 -6.34 -12.92 18.96
C ARG A 306 -7.19 -13.08 17.70
N MET A 307 -8.06 -12.13 17.42
CA MET A 307 -8.90 -12.11 16.22
C MET A 307 -8.13 -11.91 14.90
N LEU A 308 -6.88 -11.47 14.97
CA LEU A 308 -5.97 -11.31 13.83
C LEU A 308 -4.84 -12.34 13.83
N MET A 309 -4.85 -13.30 14.76
CA MET A 309 -3.84 -14.34 14.82
C MET A 309 -4.00 -15.28 13.62
N VAL A 310 -2.94 -15.40 12.84
CA VAL A 310 -2.87 -16.16 11.57
C VAL A 310 -3.05 -17.68 11.76
N ASP A 311 -2.88 -18.19 12.99
CA ASP A 311 -2.90 -19.63 13.30
C ASP A 311 -4.19 -20.13 13.99
N GLY A 312 -5.23 -19.30 14.11
CA GLY A 312 -6.47 -19.62 14.84
C GLY A 312 -7.69 -19.80 13.93
N ILE A 313 -7.87 -21.00 13.40
CA ILE A 313 -9.09 -21.41 12.69
C ILE A 313 -10.23 -21.56 13.72
N ASP A 314 -11.15 -20.61 13.73
CA ASP A 314 -12.56 -20.87 14.06
C ASP A 314 -13.39 -20.46 12.83
N GLU A 315 -13.71 -21.46 12.01
CA GLU A 315 -14.37 -21.37 10.69
C GLU A 315 -15.80 -20.76 10.71
N SER A 316 -16.31 -20.32 11.85
CA SER A 316 -17.75 -20.07 12.01
C SER A 316 -18.20 -18.61 11.83
N ASP A 317 -17.32 -17.62 11.97
CA ASP A 317 -17.68 -16.18 11.91
C ASP A 317 -16.80 -15.37 10.95
N ALA A 318 -16.04 -16.07 10.09
CA ALA A 318 -15.28 -15.47 9.00
C ALA A 318 -16.23 -14.96 7.89
N GLU A 319 -17.03 -13.93 8.18
CA GLU A 319 -17.23 -12.90 7.17
C GLU A 319 -15.84 -12.39 6.83
N GLN A 320 -15.29 -12.97 5.78
CA GLN A 320 -13.91 -12.87 5.29
C GLN A 320 -13.41 -11.43 5.38
N ASN A 321 -12.63 -11.14 6.42
CA ASN A 321 -12.18 -9.78 6.64
C ASN A 321 -11.07 -9.48 5.65
N HIS A 322 -11.43 -8.81 4.56
CA HIS A 322 -10.52 -8.44 3.48
C HIS A 322 -9.26 -7.77 4.01
N GLY A 323 -9.41 -6.91 5.03
CA GLY A 323 -8.32 -6.22 5.66
C GLY A 323 -7.33 -7.15 6.38
N LEU A 324 -7.79 -8.29 6.93
CA LEU A 324 -6.91 -9.31 7.52
C LEU A 324 -6.03 -9.97 6.45
N SER A 325 -6.59 -10.31 5.29
CA SER A 325 -5.80 -10.82 4.16
C SER A 325 -4.75 -9.79 3.72
N ILE A 326 -5.13 -8.52 3.63
CA ILE A 326 -4.20 -7.42 3.32
C ILE A 326 -3.07 -7.31 4.35
N VAL A 327 -3.36 -7.34 5.67
CA VAL A 327 -2.34 -7.31 6.74
C VAL A 327 -1.42 -8.52 6.68
N THR A 328 -1.98 -9.70 6.40
CA THR A 328 -1.20 -10.95 6.31
C THR A 328 -0.28 -10.94 5.08
N MET A 329 -0.75 -10.42 3.94
CA MET A 329 0.10 -10.20 2.77
C MET A 329 1.23 -9.20 3.07
N ALA A 330 0.94 -8.11 3.77
CA ALA A 330 1.96 -7.16 4.20
C ALA A 330 3.04 -7.82 5.08
N TYR A 331 2.64 -8.72 5.97
CA TYR A 331 3.55 -9.51 6.78
C TYR A 331 4.48 -10.38 5.92
N TYR A 332 3.95 -11.20 5.02
CA TYR A 332 4.81 -12.01 4.15
C TYR A 332 5.67 -11.17 3.20
N TYR A 333 5.13 -10.05 2.69
CA TYR A 333 5.89 -9.13 1.84
C TYR A 333 7.10 -8.55 2.58
N SER A 334 6.93 -8.14 3.84
CA SER A 334 8.04 -7.62 4.64
C SER A 334 9.14 -8.66 4.90
N ILE A 335 8.78 -9.94 5.08
CA ILE A 335 9.77 -11.03 5.18
C ILE A 335 10.49 -11.21 3.86
N VAL A 336 9.78 -11.27 2.73
CA VAL A 336 10.40 -11.37 1.40
C VAL A 336 11.35 -10.19 1.18
N LEU A 337 10.93 -8.98 1.53
CA LEU A 337 11.73 -7.76 1.38
C LEU A 337 13.04 -7.84 2.18
N LEU A 338 12.99 -8.31 3.43
CA LEU A 338 14.18 -8.51 4.28
C LEU A 338 15.09 -9.63 3.74
N THR A 339 14.50 -10.71 3.26
CA THR A 339 15.24 -11.96 3.01
C THR A 339 15.75 -12.13 1.59
N LYS A 340 15.18 -11.39 0.64
CA LYS A 340 15.55 -11.35 -0.78
C LYS A 340 17.06 -11.16 -1.05
N PRO A 341 17.82 -10.31 -0.33
CA PRO A 341 19.26 -10.20 -0.55
C PRO A 341 20.02 -11.50 -0.25
N PHE A 342 19.58 -12.28 0.73
CA PHE A 342 20.19 -13.58 1.06
C PHE A 342 19.91 -14.63 -0.01
N LEU A 343 18.68 -14.66 -0.55
CA LEU A 343 18.33 -15.52 -1.67
C LEU A 343 19.17 -15.15 -2.91
N THR A 344 19.28 -13.86 -3.21
CA THR A 344 20.12 -13.33 -4.30
C THR A 344 21.58 -13.76 -4.13
N PHE A 345 22.13 -13.60 -2.92
CA PHE A 345 23.49 -14.01 -2.60
C PHE A 345 23.71 -15.51 -2.86
N ARG A 346 22.82 -16.38 -2.34
CA ARG A 346 22.93 -17.84 -2.54
C ARG A 346 22.82 -18.23 -4.01
N VAL A 347 21.90 -17.62 -4.75
CA VAL A 347 21.67 -17.92 -6.16
C VAL A 347 22.88 -17.53 -7.01
N HIS A 348 23.54 -16.39 -6.73
CA HIS A 348 24.76 -15.99 -7.43
C HIS A 348 25.98 -16.86 -7.11
N HIS A 349 26.10 -17.35 -5.87
CA HIS A 349 27.25 -18.16 -5.44
C HIS A 349 26.99 -19.67 -5.53
N ALA A 350 25.83 -20.10 -6.02
CA ALA A 350 25.49 -21.52 -6.12
C ALA A 350 26.51 -22.31 -6.96
N SER A 351 27.04 -21.69 -8.03
CA SER A 351 28.07 -22.29 -8.90
C SER A 351 29.47 -22.32 -8.25
N ASP A 352 29.77 -21.41 -7.33
CA ASP A 352 31.06 -21.33 -6.64
C ASP A 352 31.12 -22.26 -5.42
N ILE A 353 29.98 -22.49 -4.76
CA ILE A 353 29.87 -23.34 -3.56
C ILE A 353 30.01 -24.83 -3.90
N GLU A 354 29.71 -25.26 -5.13
CA GLU A 354 29.94 -26.66 -5.56
C GLU A 354 31.43 -27.08 -5.54
N PHE A 355 32.37 -26.11 -5.52
CA PHE A 355 33.81 -26.37 -5.45
C PHE A 355 34.39 -26.47 -4.03
N SER A 356 33.68 -26.06 -2.97
CA SER A 356 34.20 -26.12 -1.59
C SER A 356 33.38 -27.05 -0.69
N LYS A 357 33.47 -28.37 -0.94
CA LYS A 357 32.92 -29.43 -0.06
C LYS A 357 33.74 -29.63 1.23
N SER A 358 34.06 -28.56 1.94
CA SER A 358 34.74 -28.66 3.24
C SER A 358 34.19 -27.58 4.18
N GLU A 359 33.52 -28.05 5.23
CA GLU A 359 32.91 -27.30 6.35
C GLU A 359 31.70 -26.39 6.03
N THR A 360 30.49 -26.91 6.28
CA THR A 360 29.28 -26.10 6.38
C THR A 360 29.35 -25.22 7.64
N SER A 361 29.92 -24.02 7.52
CA SER A 361 29.95 -23.02 8.59
C SER A 361 28.53 -22.65 9.06
N SER A 362 28.37 -22.34 10.35
CA SER A 362 27.11 -21.84 10.93
C SER A 362 26.55 -20.60 10.21
N ILE A 363 27.43 -19.82 9.58
CA ILE A 363 27.08 -18.68 8.71
C ILE A 363 26.30 -19.18 7.49
N MET A 364 26.76 -20.24 6.82
CA MET A 364 26.09 -20.80 5.64
C MET A 364 24.71 -21.37 5.96
N ILE A 365 24.55 -21.97 7.14
CA ILE A 365 23.24 -22.43 7.64
C ILE A 365 22.29 -21.23 7.80
N SER A 366 22.75 -20.16 8.43
CA SER A 366 21.94 -18.95 8.65
C SER A 366 21.53 -18.28 7.34
N LEU A 367 22.46 -18.18 6.37
CA LEU A 367 22.17 -17.67 5.02
C LEU A 367 21.14 -18.55 4.30
N ALA A 368 21.24 -19.88 4.46
CA ALA A 368 20.27 -20.81 3.90
C ALA A 368 18.88 -20.60 4.50
N THR A 369 18.78 -20.51 5.83
CA THR A 369 17.51 -20.26 6.53
C THR A 369 16.81 -19.00 6.05
N TYR A 370 17.53 -17.87 5.86
CA TYR A 370 16.91 -16.65 5.36
C TYR A 370 16.45 -16.77 3.91
N ALA A 371 17.24 -17.40 3.04
CA ALA A 371 16.81 -17.62 1.66
C ALA A 371 15.61 -18.57 1.56
N ASP A 372 15.55 -19.62 2.38
CA ASP A 372 14.40 -20.53 2.43
C ASP A 372 13.17 -19.80 2.96
N ALA A 373 13.34 -18.92 3.96
CA ALA A 373 12.27 -18.04 4.46
C ALA A 373 11.73 -17.09 3.37
N CYS A 374 12.60 -16.59 2.47
CA CYS A 374 12.18 -15.79 1.32
C CYS A 374 11.23 -16.58 0.41
N VAL A 375 11.59 -17.80 0.04
CA VAL A 375 10.78 -18.66 -0.84
C VAL A 375 9.47 -19.06 -0.16
N ASN A 376 9.54 -19.53 1.08
CA ASN A 376 8.35 -19.95 1.83
C ASN A 376 7.36 -18.79 2.05
N SER A 377 7.85 -17.58 2.34
CA SER A 377 6.99 -16.41 2.52
C SER A 377 6.37 -15.95 1.20
N ALA A 378 7.10 -16.04 0.09
CA ALA A 378 6.55 -15.75 -1.23
C ALA A 378 5.43 -16.72 -1.61
N ILE A 379 5.60 -18.02 -1.35
CA ILE A 379 4.56 -19.04 -1.58
C ILE A 379 3.31 -18.71 -0.77
N LYS A 380 3.45 -18.48 0.55
CA LYS A 380 2.31 -18.14 1.41
C LYS A 380 1.61 -16.83 1.00
N GLY A 381 2.38 -15.84 0.55
CA GLY A 381 1.83 -14.59 0.02
C GLY A 381 1.01 -14.82 -1.26
N ILE A 382 1.48 -15.70 -2.15
CA ILE A 382 0.75 -16.09 -3.36
C ILE A 382 -0.53 -16.85 -3.00
N ASP A 383 -0.48 -17.77 -2.04
CA ASP A 383 -1.65 -18.54 -1.61
C ASP A 383 -2.77 -17.59 -1.10
N ILE A 384 -2.41 -16.61 -0.27
CA ILE A 384 -3.37 -15.60 0.21
C ILE A 384 -3.87 -14.72 -0.93
N ALA A 385 -3.00 -14.28 -1.83
CA ALA A 385 -3.41 -13.47 -2.97
C ALA A 385 -4.35 -14.24 -3.91
N TYR A 386 -4.12 -15.54 -4.08
CA TYR A 386 -4.99 -16.43 -4.85
C TYR A 386 -6.37 -16.52 -4.19
N GLU A 387 -6.44 -16.85 -2.89
CA GLU A 387 -7.70 -16.86 -2.15
C GLU A 387 -8.44 -15.52 -2.27
N TYR A 388 -7.71 -14.42 -2.07
CA TYR A 388 -8.24 -13.07 -2.19
C TYR A 388 -8.84 -12.77 -3.57
N VAL A 389 -8.14 -13.07 -4.67
CA VAL A 389 -8.62 -12.76 -6.02
C VAL A 389 -9.84 -13.61 -6.42
N PHE A 390 -9.96 -14.83 -5.89
CA PHE A 390 -11.06 -15.74 -6.23
C PHE A 390 -12.26 -15.69 -5.27
N GLU A 391 -12.19 -14.88 -4.21
CA GLU A 391 -13.33 -14.59 -3.35
C GLU A 391 -14.39 -13.75 -4.07
N LEU A 392 -15.67 -14.10 -3.88
CA LEU A 392 -16.81 -13.50 -4.60
C LEU A 392 -17.05 -12.01 -4.32
N ASN A 393 -16.40 -11.44 -3.29
CA ASN A 393 -16.67 -10.09 -2.80
C ASN A 393 -15.42 -9.20 -2.70
N THR A 394 -14.27 -9.56 -3.28
CA THR A 394 -13.07 -8.71 -3.18
C THR A 394 -13.03 -7.60 -4.24
N PRO A 395 -12.45 -6.44 -3.90
CA PRO A 395 -12.16 -5.38 -4.86
C PRO A 395 -11.31 -5.91 -6.02
N SER A 396 -11.74 -5.64 -7.25
CA SER A 396 -11.08 -6.10 -8.48
C SER A 396 -9.70 -5.48 -8.71
N ARG A 397 -9.39 -4.36 -8.04
CA ARG A 397 -8.08 -3.71 -8.08
C ARG A 397 -7.63 -3.38 -6.67
N GLN A 398 -6.46 -3.87 -6.30
CA GLN A 398 -5.89 -3.70 -4.97
C GLN A 398 -4.40 -3.41 -5.07
N PRO A 399 -3.94 -2.23 -4.60
CA PRO A 399 -2.55 -1.81 -4.73
C PRO A 399 -1.50 -2.78 -4.17
N LEU A 400 -1.87 -3.65 -3.23
CA LEU A 400 -0.95 -4.59 -2.57
C LEU A 400 -0.91 -5.98 -3.23
N THR A 401 -1.93 -6.36 -3.98
CA THR A 401 -1.96 -7.59 -4.78
C THR A 401 -1.46 -7.35 -6.21
N ASP A 402 -1.65 -6.13 -6.73
CA ASP A 402 -1.32 -5.76 -8.10
C ASP A 402 0.16 -5.35 -8.29
N LEU A 403 1.02 -5.57 -7.28
CA LEU A 403 2.44 -5.20 -7.30
C LEU A 403 3.26 -5.95 -8.36
N ASP A 404 2.78 -7.12 -8.81
CA ASP A 404 3.49 -7.97 -9.76
C ASP A 404 2.68 -8.29 -11.04
N VAL A 405 1.47 -7.75 -11.19
CA VAL A 405 0.69 -7.91 -12.42
C VAL A 405 1.14 -6.86 -13.42
N ILE A 406 2.11 -7.24 -14.25
CA ILE A 406 2.35 -6.58 -15.54
C ILE A 406 0.98 -6.63 -16.25
N PRO A 407 0.36 -5.48 -16.61
CA PRO A 407 -0.85 -5.53 -17.39
C PRO A 407 -0.53 -6.27 -18.70
N GLY A 408 -1.13 -7.44 -18.85
CA GLY A 408 -1.18 -8.11 -20.14
C GLY A 408 -1.90 -7.21 -21.15
N PRO A 409 -1.57 -7.35 -22.45
CA PRO A 409 -2.18 -6.54 -23.51
C PRO A 409 -3.69 -6.69 -23.60
#